data_AF-A0A1U7NDX6-F1
#
_entry.id   AF-A0A1U7NDX6-F1
#
_cell.length_a   1.000
_cell.length_b   1.000
_cell.length_c   1.000
_cell.angle_alpha   90.00
_cell.angle_beta   90.00
_cell.angle_gamma   90.00
#
_symmetry.space_group_name_H-M   'P 1'
#
loop_
_entity.id
_entity.type
_entity.pdbx_description
1 polymer ?
#
loop_
_entity_poly.entity_id
_entity_poly.type
_entity_poly.pdbx_seq_one_letter_code
_entity_poly.pdbx_strand_id
1 'polypeptide(L)' 'MIFSARGGMDYAKLSKKDSMMMWMLKKMIEKHPEEGENAELLATYGQKIDLMSEKEVAQAAAEIRQQLQASR' A
#
# COMPACT_ATOMS: atom_id res chain seq x y z
N MET A 1 -2.54 -0.06 14.93
CA MET A 1 -2.45 -0.60 13.56
C MET A 1 -1.83 0.49 12.69
N ILE A 2 -0.50 0.53 12.60
CA ILE A 2 0.26 1.53 11.83
C ILE A 2 0.81 0.80 10.60
N PHE A 3 -0.06 0.44 9.66
CA PHE A 3 0.36 -0.23 8.41
C PHE A 3 0.42 0.72 7.21
N SER A 4 0.22 2.02 7.42
CA SER A 4 0.04 2.98 6.32
C SER A 4 0.89 4.25 6.45
N ALA A 5 1.72 4.41 7.48
CA ALA A 5 2.42 5.68 7.71
C ALA A 5 3.52 6.00 6.68
N ARG A 6 3.91 5.06 5.81
CA ARG A 6 4.87 5.28 4.71
C ARG A 6 4.47 4.58 3.41
N GLY A 7 3.19 4.29 3.22
CA GLY A 7 2.68 3.79 1.94
C GLY A 7 3.25 2.45 1.47
N GLY A 8 3.87 1.60 2.30
CA GLY A 8 4.36 0.30 1.85
C GLY A 8 3.74 -0.84 2.65
N MET A 9 3.38 -1.93 1.98
CA MET A 9 2.93 -3.16 2.63
C MET A 9 4.05 -4.20 2.57
N ASP A 10 4.51 -4.66 3.73
CA ASP A 10 5.55 -5.69 3.86
C ASP A 10 4.98 -6.85 4.68
N TYR A 11 4.50 -7.89 3.98
CA TYR A 11 3.87 -9.05 4.62
C TYR A 11 4.84 -9.83 5.52
N ALA A 12 6.16 -9.71 5.31
CA ALA A 12 7.16 -10.34 6.17
C ALA A 12 7.25 -9.67 7.55
N LYS A 13 6.75 -8.45 7.69
CA LYS A 13 6.71 -7.70 8.95
C LYS A 13 5.38 -7.84 9.71
N LEU A 14 4.41 -8.55 9.16
CA LEU A 14 3.13 -8.79 9.82
C LEU A 14 3.33 -9.69 11.04
N SER A 15 2.62 -9.38 12.13
CA SER A 15 2.53 -10.31 13.26
C SER A 15 1.75 -11.56 12.83
N LYS A 16 1.96 -12.70 13.51
CA LYS A 16 1.24 -13.96 13.21
C LYS A 16 -0.29 -13.77 13.16
N LYS A 17 -0.83 -12.90 14.03
CA LYS A 17 -2.26 -12.58 14.07
C LYS A 17 -2.69 -11.81 12.83
N ASP A 18 -1.93 -10.79 12.45
CA ASP A 18 -2.24 -9.97 11.27
C ASP A 18 -2.10 -10.77 9.98
N SER A 19 -1.09 -11.64 9.89
CA SER A 19 -0.93 -12.58 8.76
C SER A 19 -2.13 -13.53 8.62
N MET A 20 -2.63 -14.05 9.74
CA MET A 20 -3.80 -14.93 9.74
C MET A 20 -5.07 -14.18 9.33
N MET A 21 -5.25 -12.95 9.79
CA MET A 21 -6.36 -12.08 9.38
C MET A 21 -6.32 -11.78 7.88
N MET A 22 -5.15 -11.44 7.34
CA MET A 22 -4.97 -11.20 5.91
C MET A 22 -5.19 -12.47 5.07
N TRP A 23 -4.80 -13.65 5.59
CA TRP A 23 -5.10 -14.92 4.94
C TRP A 23 -6.60 -15.22 4.88
N MET A 24 -7.34 -14.95 5.96
CA MET A 24 -8.80 -15.09 5.96
C MET A 24 -9.46 -14.13 4.97
N LEU A 25 -8.98 -12.88 4.92
CA LEU A 25 -9.46 -11.89 3.95
C LEU A 25 -9.21 -12.35 2.50
N LYS A 26 -8.00 -12.85 2.19
CA LYS A 26 -7.68 -13.46 0.90
C LYS A 26 -8.66 -14.58 0.55
N LYS A 27 -8.94 -15.48 1.49
CA LYS A 27 -9.86 -16.61 1.28
C LYS A 27 -11.30 -16.18 1.05
N MET A 28 -11.74 -15.11 1.70
CA MET A 28 -13.07 -14.54 1.46
C MET A 28 -13.19 -13.96 0.05
N ILE A 29 -12.19 -13.19 -0.37
CA ILE A 29 -12.17 -12.56 -1.69
C ILE A 29 -12.09 -13.63 -2.79
N GLU A 30 -11.25 -14.66 -2.63
CA GLU A 30 -11.17 -15.80 -3.56
C GLU A 30 -12.51 -16.53 -3.74
N LYS A 31 -13.37 -16.50 -2.71
CA LYS A 31 -14.68 -17.15 -2.72
C LYS A 31 -15.77 -16.28 -3.36
N HIS A 32 -15.58 -14.97 -3.43
CA HIS A 32 -16.53 -13.99 -3.96
C HIS A 32 -15.85 -13.09 -5.01
N PRO A 33 -15.48 -13.65 -6.17
CA PRO A 33 -14.71 -12.93 -7.19
C PRO A 33 -15.52 -11.83 -7.91
N GLU A 34 -16.84 -11.77 -7.72
CA GLU A 34 -17.73 -10.77 -8.31
C GLU A 34 -17.52 -9.33 -7.80
N GLU A 35 -16.82 -9.13 -6.68
CA GLU A 35 -16.45 -7.81 -6.15
C GLU A 35 -15.13 -7.31 -6.75
N GLY A 36 -15.14 -7.06 -8.07
CA GLY A 36 -13.98 -6.85 -8.97
C GLY A 36 -12.92 -5.80 -8.59
N GLU A 37 -13.05 -5.10 -7.46
CA GLU A 37 -12.04 -4.17 -6.93
C GLU A 37 -10.91 -4.88 -6.16
N ASN A 38 -11.08 -6.15 -5.81
CA ASN A 38 -10.13 -6.87 -4.95
C ASN A 38 -9.05 -7.66 -5.70
N ALA A 39 -9.07 -7.67 -7.04
CA ALA A 39 -8.09 -8.41 -7.84
C ALA A 39 -6.66 -7.87 -7.68
N GLU A 40 -6.52 -6.55 -7.61
CA GLU A 40 -5.21 -5.88 -7.41
C GLU A 40 -4.67 -6.14 -6.00
N LEU A 41 -5.55 -6.20 -4.99
CA LEU A 41 -5.19 -6.54 -3.63
C LEU A 41 -4.68 -8.00 -3.53
N LEU A 42 -5.34 -8.93 -4.22
CA LEU A 42 -4.90 -10.33 -4.28
C LEU A 42 -3.58 -10.51 -5.03
N ALA A 43 -3.38 -9.77 -6.13
CA ALA A 43 -2.16 -9.82 -6.92
C ALA A 43 -0.91 -9.43 -6.12
N THR A 44 -1.11 -8.58 -5.10
CA THR A 44 -0.02 -8.06 -4.27
C THR A 44 0.10 -8.78 -2.91
N TYR A 45 -0.73 -9.80 -2.65
CA TYR A 45 -0.69 -10.57 -1.41
C TYR A 45 0.63 -11.31 -1.22
N GLY A 46 1.27 -11.13 -0.06
CA GLY A 46 2.56 -11.73 0.26
C GLY A 46 3.76 -11.03 -0.38
N GLN A 47 3.54 -9.98 -1.16
CA GLN A 47 4.61 -9.20 -1.78
C GLN A 47 4.98 -7.98 -0.95
N LYS A 48 6.24 -7.57 -1.00
CA LYS A 48 6.62 -6.25 -0.49
C LYS A 48 6.24 -5.20 -1.52
N ILE A 49 5.25 -4.38 -1.22
CA ILE A 49 4.77 -3.29 -2.08
C ILE A 49 5.27 -1.98 -1.50
N ASP A 50 5.74 -1.10 -2.38
CA ASP A 50 5.95 0.31 -2.08
C ASP A 50 4.91 1.11 -2.88
N LEU A 51 3.92 1.68 -2.21
CA LEU A 51 2.87 2.51 -2.82
C LEU A 51 3.34 3.97 -2.99
N MET A 52 4.51 4.32 -2.45
CA MET A 52 5.14 5.62 -2.65
C MET A 52 6.65 5.44 -2.76
N SER A 53 7.18 5.40 -3.98
CA SER A 53 8.63 5.34 -4.15
C SER A 53 9.27 6.62 -3.59
N GLU A 54 10.43 6.47 -2.95
CA GLU A 54 11.20 7.61 -2.41
C GLU A 54 11.45 8.69 -3.48
N LYS A 55 11.58 8.27 -4.74
CA LYS A 55 11.71 9.17 -5.90
C LYS A 55 10.45 10.00 -6.15
N GLU A 56 9.27 9.38 -6.12
CA GLU A 56 7.99 10.09 -6.32
C GLU A 56 7.73 11.07 -5.19
N VAL A 57 8.05 10.68 -3.95
CA VAL A 57 7.95 11.57 -2.78
C VAL A 57 8.92 12.75 -2.91
N ALA A 58 10.17 12.49 -3.31
CA ALA A 58 11.16 13.55 -3.52
C ALA A 58 10.75 14.52 -4.64
N GLN A 59 10.17 13.99 -5.72
CA GLN A 59 9.68 14.78 -6.84
C GLN A 59 8.50 15.66 -6.44
N ALA A 60 7.48 15.09 -5.78
CA ALA A 60 6.34 15.86 -5.27
C ALA A 60 6.79 16.96 -4.29
N ALA A 61 7.76 16.66 -3.42
CA ALA A 61 8.32 17.64 -2.50
C ALA A 61 9.07 18.78 -3.22
N ALA A 62 9.76 18.48 -4.33
CA ALA A 62 10.45 19.49 -5.13
C ALA A 62 9.47 20.43 -5.85
N GLU A 63 8.39 19.89 -6.40
CA GLU A 63 7.33 20.65 -7.08
C GLU A 63 6.63 21.61 -6.10
N ILE A 64 6.31 21.14 -4.89
CA ILE A 64 5.71 21.98 -3.83
C ILE A 64 6.66 23.14 -3.46
N ARG A 65 7.97 22.88 -3.35
CA ARG A 65 8.96 23.93 -3.06
C ARG A 65 9.05 24.97 -4.17
N GLN A 66 8.99 24.56 -5.44
CA GLN A 66 8.97 25.48 -6.57
C GLN A 66 7.72 26.36 -6.57
N GLN A 67 6.53 25.80 -6.28
CA GLN A 67 5.29 26.57 -6.19
C GLN A 67 5.31 27.59 -5.05
N LEU A 68 5.90 27.24 -3.91
CA LEU A 68 6.08 28.16 -2.77
C LEU A 68 7.05 29.30 -3.08
N GLN A 69 8.04 29.06 -3.94
CA GLN A 69 8.99 30.09 -4.39
C GLN A 69 8.40 30.98 -5.50
N ALA A 70 7.54 30.44 -6.36
CA ALA A 70 6.86 31.19 -7.42
C ALA A 70 5.65 32.01 -6.92
N SER A 71 5.12 31.70 -5.73
CA SER A 71 4.06 32.47 -5.06
C SER A 71 4.59 33.57 -4.11
N ARG A 72 5.89 33.89 -4.17
CA ARG A 72 6.52 35.02 -3.49
C ARG A 72 7.00 36.05 -4.50
#